data_AF-A0A966FZE9-F1
#
_entry.id   AF-A0A966FZE9-F1
#
_cell.length_a   1.000
_cell.length_b   1.000
_cell.length_c   1.000
_cell.angle_alpha   90.00
_cell.angle_beta   90.00
_cell.angle_gamma   90.00
#
_symmetry.space_group_name_H-M   'P 1'
#
loop_
_entity.id
_entity.type
_entity.pdbx_description
1 polymer ?
#
loop_
_entity_poly.entity_id
_entity_poly.type
_entity_poly.pdbx_seq_one_letter_code
_entity_poly.pdbx_strand_id
1 'polypeptide(L)' 'MKFVQNSAPVLYDTTLTVPENSLLNTLVDTTTPTDANTRVRCIAV' A
#
# COMPACT_ATOMS: atom_id res chain seq x y z
N MET A 1 6.23 -33.22 -4.27
CA MET A 1 5.41 -32.01 -4.52
C MET A 1 6.09 -30.83 -3.85
N LYS A 2 6.39 -29.74 -4.58
CA LYS A 2 7.09 -28.58 -4.03
C LYS A 2 6.05 -27.61 -3.47
N PHE A 3 6.02 -27.44 -2.15
CA PHE A 3 5.27 -26.33 -1.54
C PHE A 3 6.06 -25.06 -1.82
N VAL A 4 5.52 -24.18 -2.67
CA VAL A 4 6.06 -22.84 -2.82
C VAL A 4 5.54 -22.04 -1.64
N GLN A 5 6.44 -21.57 -0.78
CA GLN A 5 6.08 -20.71 0.33
C GLN A 5 5.54 -19.39 -0.24
N ASN A 6 4.27 -19.07 0.04
CA ASN A 6 3.69 -17.77 -0.24
C ASN A 6 4.01 -16.85 0.94
N SER A 7 4.69 -15.74 0.68
CA SER A 7 4.83 -14.66 1.66
C SER A 7 3.64 -13.72 1.54
N ALA A 8 3.16 -13.17 2.66
CA ALA A 8 2.17 -12.10 2.60
C ALA A 8 2.81 -10.80 2.07
N PRO A 9 2.03 -9.90 1.46
CA PRO A 9 2.52 -8.59 1.07
C PRO A 9 2.99 -7.78 2.28
N VAL A 10 4.09 -7.06 2.14
CA VAL A 10 4.64 -6.20 3.21
C VAL A 10 4.43 -4.73 2.86
N LEU A 11 3.99 -3.94 3.84
CA LEU A 11 3.97 -2.49 3.80
C LEU A 11 4.81 -1.97 4.97
N TYR A 12 5.64 -0.96 4.71
CA TYR A 12 6.46 -0.33 5.73
C TYR A 12 5.71 0.84 6.36
N ASP A 13 5.93 1.04 7.67
CA ASP A 13 5.37 2.18 8.39
C ASP A 13 5.76 3.48 7.69
N THR A 14 4.76 4.30 7.39
CA THR A 14 4.91 5.60 6.74
C THR A 14 4.01 6.60 7.45
N THR A 15 4.56 7.74 7.80
CA THR A 15 3.79 8.88 8.31
C THR A 15 3.38 9.76 7.14
N LEU A 16 2.09 9.95 6.96
CA LEU A 16 1.52 10.86 5.95
C LEU A 16 1.11 12.17 6.63
N THR A 17 1.31 13.31 5.97
CA THR A 17 0.88 14.62 6.46
C THR A 17 0.18 15.37 5.34
N VAL A 18 -1.06 15.80 5.61
CA VAL A 18 -1.90 16.55 4.68
C VAL A 18 -2.19 17.91 5.32
N PRO A 19 -1.87 19.04 4.66
CA PRO A 19 -2.17 20.36 5.18
C PRO A 19 -3.68 20.54 5.44
N GLU A 20 -4.04 21.28 6.48
CA GLU A 20 -5.44 21.49 6.89
C GLU A 20 -6.30 22.20 5.82
N ASN A 21 -5.65 22.98 4.94
CA ASN A 21 -6.27 23.72 3.86
C ASN A 21 -6.20 22.99 2.51
N SER A 22 -5.97 21.67 2.53
CA SER A 22 -5.95 20.85 1.32
C SER A 22 -7.31 20.92 0.62
N LEU A 23 -7.27 20.94 -0.71
CA LEU A 23 -8.48 21.01 -1.53
C LEU A 23 -9.32 19.73 -1.35
N LEU A 24 -10.62 19.85 -1.59
CA LEU A 24 -11.51 18.70 -1.66
C LEU A 24 -10.96 17.70 -2.71
N ASN A 25 -10.91 16.42 -2.34
CA ASN A 25 -10.38 15.30 -3.13
C ASN A 25 -8.84 15.32 -3.32
N THR A 26 -8.11 15.95 -2.39
CA THR A 26 -6.66 15.79 -2.32
C THR A 26 -6.32 14.31 -2.09
N LEU A 27 -5.56 13.72 -3.01
CA LEU A 27 -5.03 12.37 -2.85
C LEU A 27 -4.02 12.35 -1.71
N VAL A 28 -4.24 11.50 -0.70
CA VAL A 28 -3.35 11.40 0.46
C VAL A 28 -2.22 10.41 0.20
N ASP A 29 -2.54 9.22 -0.33
CA ASP A 29 -1.55 8.25 -0.78
C ASP A 29 -2.15 7.14 -1.67
N THR A 30 -1.29 6.46 -2.44
CA THR A 30 -1.57 5.19 -3.10
C THR A 30 -0.58 4.13 -2.61
N THR A 31 -0.89 3.48 -1.49
CA THR A 31 0.01 2.44 -0.94
C THR A 31 -0.04 1.18 -1.78
N THR A 32 1.14 0.73 -2.24
CA THR A 32 1.29 -0.56 -2.95
C THR A 32 2.21 -1.47 -2.14
N PRO A 33 1.65 -2.42 -1.37
CA PRO A 33 2.44 -3.45 -0.70
C PRO A 33 3.35 -4.22 -1.67
N THR A 34 4.50 -4.70 -1.18
CA THR A 34 5.41 -5.53 -1.98
C THR A 34 5.09 -7.00 -1.75
N ASP A 35 4.81 -7.75 -2.83
CA ASP A 35 4.53 -9.19 -2.81
C ASP A 35 5.19 -9.87 -4.02
N ALA A 36 5.77 -11.05 -3.82
CA ALA A 36 6.46 -11.80 -4.88
C ALA A 36 5.49 -12.42 -5.91
N ASN A 37 4.21 -12.55 -5.58
CA ASN A 37 3.14 -13.15 -6.37
C ASN A 37 2.18 -12.06 -6.93
N THR A 38 2.73 -11.06 -7.62
CA THR A 38 2.16 -10.19 -8.69
C THR A 38 0.73 -9.62 -8.57
N ARG A 39 -0.03 -9.76 -7.47
CA ARG A 39 -1.36 -9.13 -7.38
C ARG A 39 -1.68 -8.60 -6.01
N VAL A 40 -1.09 -7.45 -5.73
CA VAL A 40 -1.38 -6.62 -4.56
C VAL A 40 -2.56 -5.69 -4.88
N ARG A 41 -3.52 -5.57 -3.97
CA ARG A 41 -4.59 -4.56 -4.06
C ARG A 41 -4.23 -3.39 -3.14
N CYS A 42 -4.04 -2.22 -3.73
CA CYS A 42 -3.79 -0.97 -3.02
C CYS A 42 -5.04 -0.54 -2.21
N ILE A 43 -4.83 0.08 -1.05
CA ILE A 43 -5.85 0.89 -0.36
C ILE A 43 -5.58 2.35 -0.72
N ALA A 44 -6.62 3.07 -1.16
CA ALA A 44 -6.55 4.53 -1.26
C ALA A 44 -6.91 5.11 0.11
N VAL A 45 -6.08 6.02 0.62
CA VAL A 45 -6.31 6.77 1.86
C VAL A 45 -6.71 8.19 1.52
#